data_AF-A0A1M7IWJ1-F1
#
_entry.id   AF-A0A1M7IWJ1-F1
#
_cell.length_a   1.000
_cell.length_b   1.000
_cell.length_c   1.000
_cell.angle_alpha   90.00
_cell.angle_beta   90.00
_cell.angle_gamma   90.00
#
_symmetry.space_group_name_H-M   'P 1'
#
loop_
_entity.id
_entity.type
_entity.pdbx_description
1 polymer ?
#
loop_
_entity_poly.entity_id
_entity_poly.type
_entity_poly.pdbx_seq_one_letter_code
_entity_poly.pdbx_strand_id
1 'polypeptide(L)'
;MAKKKKFWKSPSAEAAFRGKEDRLRKTLCEIVNGQSRLLHRPDELYEAIANGLDDIEKIKDVKLQLELLAWTLRCDFLAFKADDEEMDTWNDLFYDAGTFFIEVAKTYDDKDYIADLIHDLAVRHVGGEGREVVFLSIEDVMSVERAKALIEELLSVIDATELENREDVLDAICDMADAIKDTENFAKASLYKDPDKSNATLIDIANSYFVAGNISMAKQWLGDVKDPGAEDEEAFLDLQAAIADREGRKTDCLKYATRLYECYPKVMNLSRLCMLKDDAGVDKLLFDHIKYRDSGKCDTSLMMLLANLKKFELLESYVNHYERDLPGLDASELNAISDEVERAGATELAKHIREWTVEEPEDAEPLDDRE
;
A
#
# COMPACT_ATOMS: atom_id res chain seq x y z
N MET A 1 38.24 4.29 46.75
CA MET A 1 38.08 5.11 45.53
C MET A 1 39.17 4.74 44.53
N ALA A 2 38.87 3.86 43.56
CA ALA A 2 39.82 3.43 42.55
C ALA A 2 39.93 4.50 41.45
N LYS A 3 41.15 5.01 41.22
CA LYS A 3 41.45 5.96 40.14
C LYS A 3 41.20 5.25 38.79
N LYS A 4 40.19 5.72 38.02
CA LYS A 4 40.00 5.32 36.63
C LYS A 4 41.31 5.58 35.86
N LYS A 5 41.94 4.51 35.36
CA LYS A 5 43.05 4.63 34.41
C LYS A 5 42.51 5.36 33.17
N LYS A 6 43.05 6.55 32.88
CA LYS A 6 42.83 7.23 31.60
C LYS A 6 43.43 6.34 30.51
N PHE A 7 42.58 5.63 29.79
CA PHE A 7 42.95 5.03 28.51
C PHE A 7 43.31 6.19 27.57
N TRP A 8 44.56 6.22 27.14
CA TRP A 8 45.01 7.16 26.13
C TRP A 8 44.40 6.71 24.79
N LYS A 9 43.28 7.32 24.41
CA LYS A 9 42.78 7.22 23.04
C LYS A 9 43.75 7.98 22.15
N SER A 10 44.50 7.25 21.33
CA SER A 10 45.37 7.86 20.31
C SER A 10 44.48 8.61 19.31
N PRO A 11 44.65 9.94 19.11
CA PRO A 11 43.96 10.69 18.06
C PRO A 11 44.20 10.10 16.67
N SER A 12 45.31 9.38 16.50
CA SER A 12 45.70 8.71 15.25
C SER A 12 44.83 7.50 14.93
N ALA A 13 44.27 6.81 15.94
CA ALA A 13 43.35 5.69 15.73
C ALA A 13 41.93 6.18 15.42
N GLU A 14 41.54 7.34 15.94
CA GLU A 14 40.27 8.01 15.62
C GLU A 14 40.28 8.73 14.26
N ALA A 15 41.46 9.05 13.71
CA ALA A 15 41.63 9.75 12.44
C ALA A 15 41.92 8.82 11.25
N ALA A 16 42.28 7.56 11.48
CA ALA A 16 42.66 6.61 10.42
C ALA A 16 41.47 5.95 9.69
N PHE A 17 40.24 6.16 10.16
CA PHE A 17 38.99 5.60 9.60
C PHE A 17 37.83 6.61 9.67
N ARG A 18 37.89 7.72 8.91
CA ARG A 18 36.72 8.62 8.78
C ARG A 18 36.47 8.99 7.33
N GLY A 19 36.15 7.98 6.52
CA GLY A 19 35.53 8.20 5.22
C GLY A 19 34.18 8.92 5.37
N LYS A 20 33.65 9.42 4.25
CA LYS A 20 32.30 10.02 4.23
C LYS A 20 31.24 9.01 4.70
N GLU A 21 31.40 7.75 4.30
CA GLU A 21 30.55 6.60 4.62
C GLU A 21 30.53 6.30 6.13
N ASP A 22 31.69 6.29 6.80
CA ASP A 22 31.76 6.07 8.26
C ASP A 22 31.06 7.17 9.06
N ARG A 23 31.10 8.41 8.56
CA ARG A 23 30.35 9.53 9.18
C ARG A 23 28.86 9.34 8.98
N LEU A 24 28.43 8.95 7.79
CA LEU A 24 27.02 8.67 7.50
C LEU A 24 26.49 7.54 8.40
N ARG A 25 27.18 6.39 8.43
CA ARG A 25 26.87 5.27 9.34
C ARG A 25 26.75 5.74 10.78
N LYS A 26 27.73 6.51 11.25
CA LYS A 26 27.72 7.04 12.62
C LYS A 26 26.51 7.94 12.87
N THR A 27 26.18 8.86 11.96
CA THR A 27 25.03 9.75 12.08
C THR A 27 23.73 8.95 12.16
N LEU A 28 23.52 8.00 11.24
CA LEU A 28 22.33 7.13 11.23
C LEU A 28 22.21 6.32 12.53
N CYS A 29 23.31 5.73 13.00
CA CYS A 29 23.35 5.04 14.29
C CYS A 29 22.99 5.98 15.46
N GLU A 30 23.49 7.22 15.48
CA GLU A 30 23.15 8.20 16.51
C GLU A 30 21.66 8.58 16.45
N ILE A 31 21.06 8.68 15.26
CA ILE A 31 19.63 8.94 15.07
C ILE A 31 18.78 7.78 15.62
N VAL A 32 19.05 6.55 15.15
CA VAL A 32 18.31 5.34 15.56
C VAL A 32 18.35 5.12 17.08
N ASN A 33 19.47 5.42 17.72
CA ASN A 33 19.62 5.27 19.16
C ASN A 33 19.10 6.46 19.98
N GLY A 34 18.49 7.46 19.36
CA GLY A 34 17.98 8.65 20.07
C GLY A 34 19.08 9.59 20.59
N GLN A 35 20.31 9.47 20.09
CA GLN A 35 21.49 10.20 20.58
C GLN A 35 21.86 11.41 19.71
N SER A 36 21.32 11.49 18.49
CA SER A 36 21.60 12.58 17.56
C SER A 36 20.95 13.88 18.01
N ARG A 37 21.73 14.97 17.94
CA ARG A 37 21.20 16.32 18.19
C ARG A 37 20.23 16.80 17.11
N LEU A 38 20.25 16.16 15.93
CA LEU A 38 19.36 16.48 14.82
C LEU A 38 17.90 16.13 15.13
N LEU A 39 17.65 15.24 16.11
CA LEU A 39 16.29 14.90 16.56
C LEU A 39 15.49 16.08 17.12
N HIS A 40 16.14 17.22 17.35
CA HIS A 40 15.50 18.47 17.80
C HIS A 40 15.46 19.54 16.70
N ARG A 41 15.79 19.20 15.45
CA ARG A 41 15.89 20.10 14.29
C ARG A 41 15.34 19.37 13.05
N PRO A 42 14.01 19.26 12.89
CA PRO A 42 13.36 18.45 11.86
C PRO A 42 13.86 18.72 10.44
N ASP A 43 13.91 19.98 10.01
CA ASP A 43 14.36 20.35 8.66
C ASP A 43 15.79 19.88 8.37
N GLU A 44 16.70 20.06 9.34
CA GLU A 44 18.09 19.64 9.21
C GLU A 44 18.27 18.13 9.30
N LEU A 45 17.36 17.46 10.00
CA LEU A 45 17.33 16.00 10.06
C LEU A 45 16.87 15.42 8.73
N TYR A 46 15.80 15.98 8.14
CA TYR A 46 15.30 15.62 6.82
C TYR A 46 16.40 15.79 5.78
N GLU A 47 16.98 16.99 5.69
CA GLU A 47 18.09 17.28 4.78
C GLU A 47 19.28 16.35 5.01
N ALA A 48 19.63 16.03 6.27
CA ALA A 48 20.73 15.11 6.54
C ALA A 48 20.47 13.69 6.04
N ILE A 49 19.22 13.22 6.06
CA ILE A 49 18.84 11.89 5.57
C ILE A 49 18.75 11.90 4.04
N ALA A 50 18.10 12.90 3.45
CA ALA A 50 17.97 13.05 2.00
C ALA A 50 19.35 13.17 1.31
N ASN A 51 20.20 14.08 1.79
CA ASN A 51 21.58 14.18 1.29
C ASN A 51 22.39 12.90 1.56
N GLY A 52 22.06 12.18 2.64
CA GLY A 52 22.63 10.87 2.94
C GLY A 52 22.29 9.81 1.89
N LEU A 53 21.05 9.79 1.39
CA LEU A 53 20.61 8.90 0.30
C LEU A 53 21.33 9.21 -1.01
N ASP A 54 21.40 10.48 -1.39
CA ASP A 54 22.17 10.95 -2.55
C ASP A 54 23.65 10.56 -2.50
N ASP A 55 24.19 10.45 -1.28
CA ASP A 55 25.56 10.06 -1.04
C ASP A 55 25.75 8.55 -1.13
N ILE A 56 24.77 7.78 -0.67
CA ILE A 56 24.74 6.32 -0.80
C ILE A 56 24.70 5.92 -2.27
N GLU A 57 23.90 6.59 -3.10
CA GLU A 57 23.78 6.31 -4.54
C GLU A 57 25.14 6.30 -5.26
N LYS A 58 26.07 7.14 -4.80
CA LYS A 58 27.39 7.32 -5.41
C LYS A 58 28.43 6.30 -4.93
N ILE A 59 28.12 5.48 -3.92
CA ILE A 59 29.02 4.45 -3.38
C ILE A 59 29.15 3.30 -4.38
N LYS A 60 30.37 2.80 -4.61
CA LYS A 60 30.59 1.67 -5.53
C LYS A 60 30.51 0.30 -4.88
N ASP A 61 30.74 0.25 -3.56
CA ASP A 61 30.63 -0.98 -2.79
C ASP A 61 29.16 -1.27 -2.49
N VAL A 62 28.59 -2.20 -3.24
CA VAL A 62 27.18 -2.63 -3.13
C VAL A 62 26.85 -3.13 -1.72
N LYS A 63 27.79 -3.84 -1.06
CA LYS A 63 27.57 -4.35 0.30
C LYS A 63 27.40 -3.20 1.29
N LEU A 64 28.22 -2.17 1.14
CA LEU A 64 28.17 -0.96 1.96
C LEU A 64 26.94 -0.11 1.64
N GLN A 65 26.52 -0.02 0.37
CA GLN A 65 25.26 0.61 0.00
C GLN A 65 24.08 -0.03 0.73
N LEU A 66 23.95 -1.35 0.64
CA LEU A 66 22.89 -2.10 1.31
C LEU A 66 22.89 -1.91 2.83
N GLU A 67 24.08 -1.92 3.44
CA GLU A 67 24.21 -1.65 4.88
C GLU A 67 23.69 -0.26 5.26
N LEU A 68 24.08 0.77 4.50
CA LEU A 68 23.70 2.15 4.79
C LEU A 68 22.22 2.41 4.50
N LEU A 69 21.67 1.81 3.45
CA LEU A 69 20.22 1.86 3.17
C LEU A 69 19.43 1.19 4.30
N ALA A 70 19.88 0.03 4.78
CA ALA A 70 19.26 -0.63 5.94
C ALA A 70 19.36 0.23 7.21
N TRP A 71 20.42 1.04 7.38
CA TRP A 71 20.49 2.01 8.47
C TRP A 71 19.55 3.20 8.27
N THR A 72 19.39 3.68 7.04
CA THR A 72 18.44 4.76 6.72
C THR A 72 17.00 4.32 6.98
N LEU A 73 16.62 3.12 6.55
CA LEU A 73 15.28 2.56 6.78
C LEU A 73 14.95 2.37 8.26
N ARG A 74 15.95 2.24 9.13
CA ARG A 74 15.71 2.21 10.59
C ARG A 74 15.34 3.56 11.19
N CYS A 75 15.49 4.63 10.42
CA CYS A 75 15.08 5.96 10.82
C CYS A 75 13.63 6.27 10.42
N ASP A 76 12.90 5.35 9.78
CA ASP A 76 11.51 5.52 9.34
C ASP A 76 10.55 5.99 10.45
N PHE A 77 10.83 5.66 11.71
CA PHE A 77 10.08 6.16 12.86
C PHE A 77 10.00 7.69 12.95
N LEU A 78 10.87 8.40 12.22
CA LEU A 78 10.85 9.86 12.15
C LEU A 78 9.60 10.40 11.46
N ALA A 79 8.98 9.64 10.55
CA ALA A 79 7.71 10.02 9.93
C ALA A 79 6.61 10.23 11.00
N PHE A 80 6.53 9.34 12.00
CA PHE A 80 5.59 9.48 13.14
C PHE A 80 5.88 10.66 14.08
N LYS A 81 7.02 11.34 13.90
CA LYS A 81 7.39 12.52 14.69
C LYS A 81 7.23 13.82 13.92
N ALA A 82 6.96 13.73 12.61
CA ALA A 82 6.59 14.86 11.78
C ALA A 82 5.16 15.31 12.13
N ASP A 83 4.81 16.54 11.76
CA ASP A 83 3.41 16.95 11.76
C ASP A 83 2.66 16.36 10.56
N ASP A 84 1.33 16.46 10.57
CA ASP A 84 0.48 15.86 9.54
C ASP A 84 0.77 16.43 8.14
N GLU A 85 1.29 17.66 8.03
CA GLU A 85 1.63 18.29 6.74
C GLU A 85 2.98 17.78 6.18
N GLU A 86 3.92 17.40 7.06
CA GLU A 86 5.24 16.88 6.67
C GLU A 86 5.31 15.35 6.62
N MET A 87 4.37 14.63 7.23
CA MET A 87 4.37 13.17 7.33
C MET A 87 4.49 12.50 5.95
N ASP A 88 3.70 12.97 4.97
CA ASP A 88 3.72 12.42 3.61
C ASP A 88 5.10 12.60 2.95
N THR A 89 5.77 13.73 3.19
CA THR A 89 7.11 13.99 2.65
C THR A 89 8.16 13.05 3.26
N TRP A 90 8.04 12.74 4.55
CA TRP A 90 8.89 11.75 5.21
C TRP A 90 8.63 10.33 4.71
N ASN A 91 7.36 9.97 4.52
CA ASN A 91 6.96 8.69 3.99
C ASN A 91 7.52 8.47 2.58
N ASP A 92 7.39 9.45 1.69
CA ASP A 92 7.96 9.42 0.33
C ASP A 92 9.49 9.19 0.37
N LEU A 93 10.21 9.91 1.25
CA LEU A 93 11.66 9.76 1.39
C LEU A 93 12.06 8.33 1.79
N PHE A 94 11.33 7.72 2.73
CA PHE A 94 11.62 6.36 3.18
C PHE A 94 11.14 5.30 2.18
N TYR A 95 10.06 5.57 1.45
CA TYR A 95 9.61 4.75 0.32
C TYR A 95 10.68 4.68 -0.78
N ASP A 96 11.27 5.83 -1.13
CA ASP A 96 12.38 5.90 -2.09
C ASP A 96 13.61 5.13 -1.60
N ALA A 97 13.94 5.26 -0.31
CA ALA A 97 15.03 4.49 0.29
C ALA A 97 14.78 2.97 0.24
N GLY A 98 13.53 2.53 0.46
CA GLY A 98 13.10 1.14 0.39
C GLY A 98 13.19 0.59 -1.02
N THR A 99 12.67 1.34 -2.00
CA THR A 99 12.77 1.03 -3.43
C THR A 99 14.23 0.92 -3.87
N PHE A 100 15.08 1.86 -3.43
CA PHE A 100 16.50 1.83 -3.75
C PHE A 100 17.20 0.62 -3.11
N PHE A 101 16.87 0.25 -1.86
CA PHE A 101 17.37 -0.97 -1.23
C PHE A 101 17.05 -2.20 -2.07
N ILE A 102 15.80 -2.31 -2.54
CA ILE A 102 15.33 -3.43 -3.35
C ILE A 102 16.07 -3.51 -4.69
N GLU A 103 16.21 -2.41 -5.42
CA GLU A 103 16.92 -2.39 -6.71
C GLU A 103 18.40 -2.79 -6.58
N VAL A 104 19.08 -2.35 -5.51
CA VAL A 104 20.45 -2.77 -5.22
C VAL A 104 20.50 -4.25 -4.83
N ALA A 105 19.59 -4.70 -3.95
CA ALA A 105 19.55 -6.06 -3.42
C ALA A 105 19.29 -7.12 -4.49
N LYS A 106 18.46 -6.83 -5.51
CA LYS A 106 18.22 -7.70 -6.66
C LYS A 106 19.53 -8.16 -7.31
N THR A 107 20.46 -7.22 -7.49
CA THR A 107 21.72 -7.44 -8.22
C THR A 107 22.86 -8.00 -7.38
N TYR A 108 22.72 -8.05 -6.05
CA TYR A 108 23.77 -8.53 -5.16
C TYR A 108 23.67 -10.04 -4.90
N ASP A 109 24.79 -10.75 -5.05
CA ASP A 109 24.83 -12.22 -5.06
C ASP A 109 24.62 -12.86 -3.67
N ASP A 110 25.10 -12.21 -2.59
CA ASP A 110 25.05 -12.76 -1.23
C ASP A 110 23.65 -12.53 -0.61
N LYS A 111 22.73 -13.45 -0.93
CA LYS A 111 21.34 -13.39 -0.47
C LYS A 111 21.18 -13.64 1.02
N ASP A 112 22.12 -14.35 1.66
CA ASP A 112 22.11 -14.53 3.11
C ASP A 112 22.42 -13.23 3.83
N TYR A 113 23.38 -12.44 3.31
CA TYR A 113 23.62 -11.09 3.83
C TYR A 113 22.40 -10.16 3.66
N ILE A 114 21.68 -10.24 2.53
CA ILE A 114 20.44 -9.48 2.34
C ILE A 114 19.38 -9.94 3.36
N ALA A 115 19.22 -11.25 3.55
CA ALA A 115 18.29 -11.80 4.53
C ALA A 115 18.63 -11.34 5.96
N ASP A 116 19.91 -11.27 6.33
CA ASP A 116 20.34 -10.73 7.63
C ASP A 116 19.93 -9.25 7.81
N LEU A 117 20.05 -8.44 6.75
CA LEU A 117 19.62 -7.03 6.79
C LEU A 117 18.10 -6.91 6.94
N ILE A 118 17.32 -7.67 6.16
CA ILE A 118 15.86 -7.68 6.22
C ILE A 118 15.38 -8.21 7.58
N HIS A 119 16.00 -9.27 8.11
CA HIS A 119 15.75 -9.78 9.45
C HIS A 119 15.90 -8.66 10.49
N ASP A 120 17.00 -7.91 10.43
CA ASP A 120 17.29 -6.87 11.41
C ASP A 120 16.35 -5.66 11.29
N LEU A 121 15.84 -5.37 10.08
CA LEU A 121 14.78 -4.40 9.81
C LEU A 121 13.43 -4.85 10.38
N ALA A 122 13.07 -6.12 10.20
CA ALA A 122 11.81 -6.71 10.68
C ALA A 122 11.77 -6.76 12.22
N VAL A 123 12.81 -7.26 12.88
CA VAL A 123 12.85 -7.34 14.36
C VAL A 123 12.76 -5.96 15.03
N ARG A 124 13.16 -4.90 14.33
CA ARG A 124 13.07 -3.50 14.81
C ARG A 124 11.89 -2.74 14.21
N HIS A 125 10.97 -3.39 13.52
CA HIS A 125 9.87 -2.72 12.84
C HIS A 125 9.01 -1.95 13.84
N VAL A 126 8.45 -0.82 13.39
CA VAL A 126 7.69 0.15 14.18
C VAL A 126 6.54 0.75 13.37
N GLY A 127 6.12 0.09 12.27
CA GLY A 127 5.01 0.51 11.41
C GLY A 127 5.34 1.44 10.25
N GLY A 128 6.61 1.73 9.93
CA GLY A 128 6.98 2.72 8.90
C GLY A 128 6.94 2.20 7.46
N GLU A 129 6.43 3.03 6.53
CA GLU A 129 6.17 2.67 5.10
C GLU A 129 7.42 2.21 4.34
N GLY A 130 8.58 2.83 4.59
CA GLY A 130 9.80 2.48 3.86
C GLY A 130 10.27 1.03 4.08
N ARG A 131 9.98 0.43 5.24
CA ARG A 131 10.30 -0.98 5.49
C ARG A 131 9.25 -1.91 4.91
N GLU A 132 8.00 -1.50 4.87
CA GLU A 132 6.89 -2.27 4.27
C GLU A 132 7.18 -2.60 2.81
N VAL A 133 7.69 -1.64 2.03
CA VAL A 133 8.14 -1.86 0.64
C VAL A 133 9.16 -2.99 0.54
N VAL A 134 10.09 -3.08 1.50
CA VAL A 134 11.11 -4.13 1.51
C VAL A 134 10.50 -5.50 1.80
N PHE A 135 9.54 -5.57 2.72
CA PHE A 135 8.86 -6.81 3.10
C PHE A 135 7.96 -7.32 1.99
N LEU A 136 7.15 -6.45 1.39
CA LEU A 136 6.26 -6.76 0.26
C LEU A 136 7.01 -7.13 -1.03
N SER A 137 8.29 -6.75 -1.14
CA SER A 137 9.13 -7.03 -2.31
C SER A 137 10.14 -8.16 -2.09
N ILE A 138 10.00 -8.98 -1.04
CA ILE A 138 10.99 -10.01 -0.69
C ILE A 138 11.19 -11.05 -1.81
N GLU A 139 10.16 -11.33 -2.60
CA GLU A 139 10.24 -12.29 -3.73
C GLU A 139 11.15 -11.81 -4.87
N ASP A 140 11.35 -10.50 -5.00
CA ASP A 140 12.23 -9.94 -6.02
C ASP A 140 13.72 -10.10 -5.64
N VAL A 141 14.04 -10.15 -4.35
CA VAL A 141 15.43 -10.08 -3.87
C VAL A 141 16.05 -11.45 -3.60
N MET A 142 15.24 -12.47 -3.30
CA MET A 142 15.71 -13.83 -2.98
C MET A 142 14.70 -14.91 -3.39
N SER A 143 15.13 -16.17 -3.39
CA SER A 143 14.22 -17.27 -3.73
C SER A 143 13.16 -17.46 -2.63
N VAL A 144 12.00 -17.99 -3.04
CA VAL A 144 10.89 -18.33 -2.13
C VAL A 144 11.38 -19.19 -0.96
N GLU A 145 12.25 -20.18 -1.21
CA GLU A 145 12.76 -21.06 -0.15
C GLU A 145 13.58 -20.29 0.90
N ARG A 146 14.41 -19.32 0.50
CA ARG A 146 15.18 -18.52 1.46
C ARG A 146 14.31 -17.53 2.21
N ALA A 147 13.33 -16.93 1.54
CA ALA A 147 12.35 -16.03 2.15
C ALA A 147 11.51 -16.78 3.21
N LYS A 148 11.05 -18.01 2.92
CA LYS A 148 10.39 -18.88 3.91
C LYS A 148 11.27 -19.16 5.12
N ALA A 149 12.53 -19.50 4.90
CA ALA A 149 13.47 -19.72 6.01
C ALA A 149 13.65 -18.45 6.87
N LEU A 150 13.69 -17.26 6.27
CA LEU A 150 13.75 -15.99 6.99
C LEU A 150 12.48 -15.75 7.83
N ILE A 151 11.31 -16.02 7.27
CA ILE A 151 10.04 -15.93 7.99
C ILE A 151 10.02 -16.89 9.20
N GLU A 152 10.48 -18.13 9.03
CA GLU A 152 10.60 -19.11 10.11
C GLU A 152 11.60 -18.69 11.20
N GLU A 153 12.72 -18.07 10.82
CA GLU A 153 13.69 -17.47 11.73
C GLU A 153 13.03 -16.36 12.57
N LEU A 154 12.27 -15.46 11.94
CA LEU A 154 11.56 -14.37 12.62
C LEU A 154 10.47 -14.89 13.56
N LEU A 155 9.67 -15.87 13.12
CA LEU A 155 8.69 -16.54 13.98
C LEU A 155 9.35 -17.21 15.20
N SER A 156 10.56 -17.76 15.04
CA SER A 156 11.32 -18.32 16.15
C SER A 156 11.78 -17.25 17.13
N VAL A 157 12.09 -16.04 16.67
CA VAL A 157 12.37 -14.89 17.56
C VAL A 157 11.13 -14.52 18.38
N ILE A 158 9.95 -14.48 17.75
CA ILE A 158 8.67 -14.24 18.43
C ILE A 158 8.40 -15.28 19.52
N ASP A 159 8.67 -16.56 19.25
CA ASP A 159 8.45 -17.65 20.21
C ASP A 159 9.48 -17.61 21.37
N ALA A 160 10.69 -17.08 21.15
CA ALA A 160 11.78 -17.12 22.12
C ALA A 160 11.89 -15.88 23.01
N THR A 161 11.37 -14.72 22.58
CA THR A 161 11.61 -13.43 23.23
C THR A 161 10.34 -12.59 23.30
N GLU A 162 10.06 -11.98 24.45
CA GLU A 162 9.05 -10.91 24.53
C GLU A 162 9.62 -9.62 23.92
N LEU A 163 8.99 -9.16 22.84
CA LEU A 163 9.33 -7.92 22.14
C LEU A 163 8.28 -6.85 22.45
N GLU A 164 8.73 -5.61 22.69
CA GLU A 164 7.81 -4.47 22.89
C GLU A 164 7.04 -4.13 21.62
N ASN A 165 7.67 -4.30 20.45
CA ASN A 165 7.11 -4.09 19.11
C ASN A 165 6.60 -5.40 18.47
N ARG A 166 6.13 -6.36 19.28
CA ARG A 166 5.77 -7.70 18.80
C ARG A 166 4.73 -7.66 17.66
N GLU A 167 3.76 -6.77 17.74
CA GLU A 167 2.71 -6.63 16.71
C GLU A 167 3.31 -6.16 15.37
N ASP A 168 4.18 -5.15 15.39
CA ASP A 168 4.87 -4.65 14.20
C ASP A 168 5.74 -5.74 13.54
N VAL A 169 6.45 -6.54 14.34
CA VAL A 169 7.25 -7.66 13.80
C VAL A 169 6.36 -8.71 13.13
N LEU A 170 5.16 -8.95 13.67
CA LEU A 170 4.19 -9.88 13.07
C LEU A 170 3.61 -9.33 11.78
N ASP A 171 3.41 -8.02 11.67
CA ASP A 171 2.96 -7.38 10.42
C ASP A 171 4.01 -7.54 9.32
N ALA A 172 5.29 -7.28 9.63
CA ALA A 172 6.38 -7.55 8.69
C ALA A 172 6.41 -9.02 8.23
N ILE A 173 6.13 -9.98 9.13
CA ILE A 173 6.03 -11.40 8.77
C ILE A 173 4.84 -11.66 7.85
N CYS A 174 3.67 -11.07 8.12
CA CYS A 174 2.49 -11.17 7.26
C CYS A 174 2.79 -10.63 5.86
N ASP A 175 3.41 -9.45 5.74
CA ASP A 175 3.77 -8.84 4.46
C ASP A 175 4.73 -9.71 3.65
N MET A 176 5.80 -10.19 4.29
CA MET A 176 6.76 -11.09 3.65
C MET A 176 6.11 -12.41 3.22
N ALA A 177 5.23 -12.98 4.05
CA ALA A 177 4.54 -14.23 3.75
C ALA A 177 3.54 -14.06 2.61
N ASP A 178 2.80 -12.95 2.57
CA ASP A 178 1.84 -12.67 1.50
C ASP A 178 2.55 -12.48 0.15
N ALA A 179 3.66 -11.73 0.13
CA ALA A 179 4.48 -11.51 -1.06
C ALA A 179 4.91 -12.82 -1.74
N ILE A 180 5.30 -13.83 -0.96
CA ILE A 180 5.71 -15.16 -1.50
C ILE A 180 4.56 -16.19 -1.51
N LYS A 181 3.32 -15.78 -1.20
CA LYS A 181 2.13 -16.63 -1.09
C LYS A 181 2.29 -17.79 -0.12
N ASP A 182 3.02 -17.59 0.98
CA ASP A 182 3.23 -18.57 2.04
C ASP A 182 2.10 -18.56 3.07
N THR A 183 0.93 -19.02 2.63
CA THR A 183 -0.34 -18.98 3.37
C THR A 183 -0.30 -19.62 4.77
N GLU A 184 0.59 -20.60 5.00
CA GLU A 184 0.72 -21.27 6.30
C GLU A 184 1.39 -20.36 7.33
N ASN A 185 2.51 -19.73 6.96
CA ASN A 185 3.21 -18.80 7.82
C ASN A 185 2.46 -17.47 7.98
N PHE A 186 1.78 -17.00 6.93
CA PHE A 186 0.84 -15.88 7.04
C PHE A 186 -0.22 -16.18 8.11
N ALA A 187 -0.94 -17.30 7.98
CA ALA A 187 -1.96 -17.68 8.96
C ALA A 187 -1.40 -17.84 10.39
N LYS A 188 -0.19 -18.40 10.53
CA LYS A 188 0.47 -18.52 11.84
C LYS A 188 0.73 -17.14 12.45
N ALA A 189 1.27 -16.19 11.68
CA ALA A 189 1.56 -14.84 12.14
C ALA A 189 0.28 -14.06 12.47
N SER A 190 -0.76 -14.13 11.62
CA SER A 190 -2.05 -13.48 11.90
C SER A 190 -2.68 -13.99 13.20
N LEU A 191 -2.61 -15.30 13.47
CA LEU A 191 -3.11 -15.89 14.72
C LEU A 191 -2.24 -15.58 15.94
N TYR A 192 -0.95 -15.29 15.73
CA TYR A 192 -0.08 -14.78 16.78
C TYR A 192 -0.41 -13.33 17.13
N LYS A 193 -0.89 -12.54 16.17
CA LYS A 193 -1.35 -11.16 16.37
C LYS A 193 -2.73 -11.12 17.01
N ASP A 194 -3.64 -11.96 16.54
CA ASP A 194 -5.02 -12.06 17.03
C ASP A 194 -5.36 -13.53 17.44
N PRO A 195 -5.03 -13.91 18.69
CA PRO A 195 -5.33 -15.24 19.20
C PRO A 195 -6.83 -15.54 19.35
N ASP A 196 -7.65 -14.49 19.46
CA ASP A 196 -9.10 -14.59 19.64
C ASP A 196 -9.83 -14.88 18.33
N LYS A 197 -9.14 -14.73 17.19
CA LYS A 197 -9.64 -15.04 15.84
C LYS A 197 -10.87 -14.23 15.50
N SER A 198 -10.73 -12.91 15.49
CA SER A 198 -11.75 -12.02 14.95
C SER A 198 -12.14 -12.41 13.53
N ASN A 199 -13.34 -12.00 13.12
CA ASN A 199 -13.82 -12.24 11.76
C ASN A 199 -12.88 -11.62 10.72
N ALA A 200 -12.35 -10.42 10.97
CA ALA A 200 -11.32 -9.78 10.15
C ALA A 200 -10.13 -10.72 9.91
N THR A 201 -9.50 -11.22 10.98
CA THR A 201 -8.36 -12.15 10.90
C THR A 201 -8.71 -13.42 10.12
N LEU A 202 -9.90 -14.00 10.34
CA LEU A 202 -10.34 -15.20 9.62
C LEU A 202 -10.55 -14.91 8.12
N ILE A 203 -11.07 -13.73 7.77
CA ILE A 203 -11.28 -13.29 6.39
C ILE A 203 -9.93 -13.04 5.71
N ASP A 204 -8.98 -12.40 6.37
CA ASP A 204 -7.63 -12.14 5.82
C ASP A 204 -6.89 -13.43 5.54
N ILE A 205 -6.91 -14.39 6.48
CA ILE A 205 -6.33 -15.72 6.26
C ILE A 205 -7.03 -16.42 5.09
N ALA A 206 -8.37 -16.39 5.04
CA ALA A 206 -9.12 -16.98 3.93
C ALA A 206 -8.76 -16.35 2.58
N ASN A 207 -8.58 -15.03 2.55
CA ASN A 207 -8.20 -14.28 1.36
C ASN A 207 -6.80 -14.66 0.88
N SER A 208 -5.83 -14.77 1.79
CA SER A 208 -4.46 -15.24 1.46
C SER A 208 -4.49 -16.61 0.79
N TYR A 209 -5.24 -17.58 1.34
CA TYR A 209 -5.43 -18.89 0.70
C TYR A 209 -6.14 -18.81 -0.67
N PHE A 210 -7.10 -17.90 -0.83
CA PHE A 210 -7.81 -17.70 -2.09
C PHE A 210 -6.88 -17.14 -3.18
N VAL A 211 -6.08 -16.13 -2.86
CA VAL A 211 -5.09 -15.51 -3.77
C VAL A 211 -4.02 -16.52 -4.19
N ALA A 212 -3.56 -17.37 -3.27
CA ALA A 212 -2.65 -18.47 -3.56
C ALA A 212 -3.30 -19.62 -4.38
N GLY A 213 -4.61 -19.57 -4.62
CA GLY A 213 -5.35 -20.56 -5.41
C GLY A 213 -5.79 -21.80 -4.63
N ASN A 214 -5.59 -21.85 -3.31
CA ASN A 214 -6.04 -22.94 -2.45
C ASN A 214 -7.49 -22.70 -1.98
N ILE A 215 -8.43 -22.90 -2.89
CA ILE A 215 -9.86 -22.64 -2.68
C ILE A 215 -10.43 -23.50 -1.53
N SER A 216 -9.91 -24.72 -1.34
CA SER A 216 -10.37 -25.59 -0.26
C SER A 216 -10.09 -25.00 1.11
N MET A 217 -8.87 -24.50 1.34
CA MET A 217 -8.49 -23.89 2.62
C MET A 217 -9.15 -22.52 2.81
N ALA A 218 -9.26 -21.71 1.74
CA ALA A 218 -9.98 -20.44 1.79
C ALA A 218 -11.41 -20.63 2.31
N LYS A 219 -12.12 -21.64 1.79
CA LYS A 219 -13.48 -22.00 2.25
C LYS A 219 -13.53 -22.49 3.68
N GLN A 220 -12.52 -23.24 4.12
CA GLN A 220 -12.47 -23.75 5.48
C GLN A 220 -12.37 -22.57 6.47
N TRP A 221 -11.43 -21.66 6.25
CA TRP A 221 -11.24 -20.47 7.08
C TRP A 221 -12.45 -19.53 7.04
N LEU A 222 -12.99 -19.27 5.85
CA LEU A 222 -14.18 -18.44 5.69
C LEU A 222 -15.43 -19.08 6.34
N GLY A 223 -15.46 -20.40 6.47
CA GLY A 223 -16.54 -21.12 7.16
C GLY A 223 -16.53 -20.97 8.68
N ASP A 224 -15.41 -20.52 9.25
CA ASP A 224 -15.29 -20.26 10.69
C ASP A 224 -15.74 -18.84 11.10
N VAL A 225 -15.93 -17.94 10.13
CA VAL A 225 -16.49 -16.59 10.33
C VAL A 225 -17.93 -16.69 10.83
N LYS A 226 -18.25 -15.98 11.92
CA LYS A 226 -19.59 -16.01 12.56
C LYS A 226 -20.14 -14.61 12.69
N ASP A 227 -21.37 -14.44 12.19
CA ASP A 227 -22.15 -13.20 12.31
C ASP A 227 -21.28 -11.93 12.05
N PRO A 228 -20.68 -11.80 10.85
CA PRO A 228 -19.81 -10.68 10.55
C PRO A 228 -20.57 -9.35 10.74
N GLY A 229 -19.95 -8.42 11.46
CA GLY A 229 -20.49 -7.06 11.63
C GLY A 229 -20.43 -6.27 10.32
N ALA A 230 -20.95 -5.05 10.32
CA ALA A 230 -20.97 -4.22 9.11
C ALA A 230 -19.58 -3.96 8.51
N GLU A 231 -18.53 -3.93 9.35
CA GLU A 231 -17.13 -3.74 8.97
C GLU A 231 -16.56 -4.97 8.22
N ASP A 232 -16.96 -6.18 8.61
CA ASP A 232 -16.44 -7.44 8.03
C ASP A 232 -17.35 -8.02 6.94
N GLU A 233 -18.66 -7.72 6.97
CA GLU A 233 -19.65 -8.35 6.11
C GLU A 233 -19.42 -8.02 4.63
N GLU A 234 -18.88 -6.84 4.30
CA GLU A 234 -18.52 -6.48 2.93
C GLU A 234 -17.41 -7.40 2.39
N ALA A 235 -16.29 -7.49 3.09
CA ALA A 235 -15.15 -8.34 2.70
C ALA A 235 -15.53 -9.83 2.69
N PHE A 236 -16.32 -10.27 3.66
CA PHE A 236 -16.84 -11.63 3.72
C PHE A 236 -17.69 -11.98 2.49
N LEU A 237 -18.64 -11.11 2.11
CA LEU A 237 -19.50 -11.32 0.95
C LEU A 237 -18.72 -11.26 -0.37
N ASP A 238 -17.74 -10.35 -0.46
CA ASP A 238 -16.87 -10.24 -1.62
C ASP A 238 -16.08 -11.53 -1.86
N LEU A 239 -15.46 -12.06 -0.80
CA LEU A 239 -14.69 -13.31 -0.87
C LEU A 239 -15.59 -14.53 -1.14
N GLN A 240 -16.81 -14.58 -0.55
CA GLN A 240 -17.80 -15.62 -0.88
C GLN A 240 -18.18 -15.61 -2.37
N ALA A 241 -18.41 -14.42 -2.94
CA ALA A 241 -18.70 -14.28 -4.36
C ALA A 241 -17.50 -14.72 -5.22
N ALA A 242 -16.28 -14.35 -4.82
CA ALA A 242 -15.05 -14.69 -5.56
C ALA A 242 -14.78 -16.20 -5.56
N ILE A 243 -14.95 -16.85 -4.42
CA ILE A 243 -14.86 -18.31 -4.28
C ILE A 243 -15.92 -19.00 -5.14
N ALA A 244 -17.18 -18.55 -5.09
CA ALA A 244 -18.26 -19.15 -5.88
C ALA A 244 -18.01 -19.02 -7.39
N ASP A 245 -17.51 -17.88 -7.84
CA ASP A 245 -17.15 -17.66 -9.25
C ASP A 245 -16.03 -18.62 -9.70
N ARG A 246 -14.97 -18.73 -8.90
CA ARG A 246 -13.81 -19.59 -9.20
C ARG A 246 -14.16 -21.09 -9.22
N GLU A 247 -15.17 -21.49 -8.46
CA GLU A 247 -15.73 -22.85 -8.47
C GLU A 247 -16.79 -23.06 -9.58
N GLY A 248 -17.11 -22.04 -10.38
CA GLY A 248 -18.15 -22.11 -11.42
C GLY A 248 -19.58 -22.17 -10.88
N ARG A 249 -19.79 -21.88 -9.58
CA ARG A 249 -21.11 -21.86 -8.93
C ARG A 249 -21.85 -20.56 -9.23
N LYS A 250 -22.22 -20.36 -10.49
CA LYS A 250 -22.83 -19.12 -11.00
C LYS A 250 -24.03 -18.61 -10.18
N THR A 251 -24.90 -19.52 -9.74
CA THR A 251 -26.08 -19.15 -8.94
C THR A 251 -25.70 -18.59 -7.58
N ASP A 252 -24.71 -19.19 -6.92
CA ASP A 252 -24.23 -18.71 -5.62
C ASP A 252 -23.44 -17.41 -5.76
N CYS A 253 -22.59 -17.31 -6.79
CA CYS A 253 -21.88 -16.08 -7.13
C CYS A 253 -22.86 -14.90 -7.32
N LEU A 254 -23.89 -15.08 -8.15
CA LEU A 254 -24.92 -14.07 -8.37
C LEU A 254 -25.66 -13.71 -7.07
N LYS A 255 -25.97 -14.70 -6.22
CA LYS A 255 -26.62 -14.49 -4.93
C LYS A 255 -25.76 -13.63 -3.99
N TYR A 256 -24.47 -13.95 -3.84
CA TYR A 256 -23.57 -13.20 -2.99
C TYR A 256 -23.31 -11.80 -3.52
N ALA A 257 -23.06 -11.65 -4.83
CA ALA A 257 -22.87 -10.34 -5.46
C ALA A 257 -24.12 -9.46 -5.37
N THR A 258 -25.32 -10.04 -5.48
CA THR A 258 -26.58 -9.30 -5.28
C THR A 258 -26.69 -8.78 -3.86
N ARG A 259 -26.44 -9.62 -2.85
CA ARG A 259 -26.47 -9.20 -1.43
C ARG A 259 -25.41 -8.15 -1.14
N LEU A 260 -24.19 -8.33 -1.64
CA LEU A 260 -23.09 -7.39 -1.51
C LEU A 260 -23.50 -5.99 -2.01
N TYR A 261 -24.03 -5.90 -3.23
CA TYR A 261 -24.51 -4.63 -3.77
C TYR A 261 -25.71 -4.05 -3.01
N GLU A 262 -26.65 -4.90 -2.58
CA GLU A 262 -27.83 -4.43 -1.85
C GLU A 262 -27.47 -3.78 -0.52
N CYS A 263 -26.55 -4.38 0.24
CA CYS A 263 -26.02 -3.88 1.52
C CYS A 263 -25.01 -2.75 1.33
N TYR A 264 -24.15 -2.84 0.31
CA TYR A 264 -23.05 -1.92 0.05
C TYR A 264 -23.09 -1.43 -1.42
N PRO A 265 -23.93 -0.43 -1.73
CA PRO A 265 -24.22 -0.01 -3.11
C PRO A 265 -23.14 0.85 -3.76
N LYS A 266 -21.87 0.48 -3.57
CA LYS A 266 -20.72 1.12 -4.22
C LYS A 266 -20.71 0.77 -5.71
N VAL A 267 -20.18 1.67 -6.55
CA VAL A 267 -20.07 1.46 -8.01
C VAL A 267 -19.26 0.20 -8.35
N MET A 268 -18.25 -0.14 -7.54
CA MET A 268 -17.48 -1.38 -7.72
C MET A 268 -18.36 -2.64 -7.59
N ASN A 269 -19.22 -2.70 -6.56
CA ASN A 269 -20.14 -3.82 -6.34
C ASN A 269 -21.23 -3.89 -7.42
N LEU A 270 -21.69 -2.73 -7.90
CA LEU A 270 -22.59 -2.61 -9.05
C LEU A 270 -21.95 -3.18 -10.32
N SER A 271 -20.72 -2.77 -10.63
CA SER A 271 -19.95 -3.22 -11.79
C SER A 271 -19.82 -4.75 -11.80
N ARG A 272 -19.42 -5.32 -10.66
CA ARG A 272 -19.32 -6.78 -10.49
C ARG A 272 -20.65 -7.47 -10.74
N LEU A 273 -21.76 -6.94 -10.22
CA LEU A 273 -23.08 -7.52 -10.42
C LEU A 273 -23.54 -7.42 -11.89
N CYS A 274 -23.20 -6.35 -12.60
CA CYS A 274 -23.47 -6.20 -14.03
C CYS A 274 -22.79 -7.30 -14.85
N MET A 275 -21.54 -7.67 -14.53
CA MET A 275 -20.82 -8.74 -15.23
C MET A 275 -21.47 -10.13 -15.09
N LEU A 276 -22.33 -10.33 -14.09
CA LEU A 276 -22.99 -11.60 -13.80
C LEU A 276 -24.42 -11.69 -14.36
N LYS A 277 -24.96 -10.59 -14.90
CA LYS A 277 -26.32 -10.50 -15.44
C LYS A 277 -26.33 -10.51 -16.96
N ASP A 278 -27.50 -10.79 -17.53
CA ASP A 278 -27.77 -10.57 -18.94
C ASP A 278 -28.02 -9.09 -19.24
N ASP A 279 -27.97 -8.69 -20.51
CA ASP A 279 -28.09 -7.29 -20.93
C ASP A 279 -29.35 -6.61 -20.38
N ALA A 280 -30.49 -7.31 -20.40
CA ALA A 280 -31.75 -6.79 -19.87
C ALA A 280 -31.71 -6.60 -18.34
N GLY A 281 -31.06 -7.54 -17.63
CA GLY A 281 -30.84 -7.42 -16.19
C GLY A 281 -29.88 -6.28 -15.83
N VAL A 282 -28.85 -6.04 -16.66
CA VAL A 282 -27.90 -4.93 -16.53
C VAL A 282 -28.60 -3.60 -16.71
N ASP A 283 -29.40 -3.42 -17.77
CA ASP A 283 -30.11 -2.16 -18.04
C ASP A 283 -31.03 -1.77 -16.89
N LYS A 284 -31.79 -2.75 -16.39
CA LYS A 284 -32.66 -2.52 -15.23
C LYS A 284 -31.86 -2.13 -13.99
N LEU A 285 -30.76 -2.83 -13.72
CA LEU A 285 -29.94 -2.60 -12.53
C LEU A 285 -29.30 -1.20 -12.54
N LEU A 286 -28.75 -0.77 -13.68
CA LEU A 286 -28.17 0.56 -13.84
C LEU A 286 -29.22 1.66 -13.70
N PHE A 287 -30.40 1.47 -14.31
CA PHE A 287 -31.51 2.42 -14.17
C PHE A 287 -31.98 2.54 -12.71
N ASP A 288 -32.16 1.41 -12.02
CA ASP A 288 -32.58 1.39 -10.62
C ASP A 288 -31.51 2.04 -9.72
N HIS A 289 -30.22 1.86 -10.02
CA HIS A 289 -29.13 2.53 -9.29
C HIS A 289 -29.22 4.05 -9.41
N ILE A 290 -29.24 4.58 -10.64
CA ILE A 290 -29.31 6.03 -10.91
C ILE A 290 -30.57 6.63 -10.28
N LYS A 291 -31.70 5.91 -10.33
CA LYS A 291 -32.96 6.44 -9.84
C LYS A 291 -33.10 6.46 -8.32
N TYR A 292 -32.55 5.45 -7.62
CA TYR A 292 -32.88 5.22 -6.21
C TYR A 292 -31.68 5.26 -5.27
N ARG A 293 -30.46 5.14 -5.79
CA ARG A 293 -29.23 5.00 -4.98
C ARG A 293 -28.18 6.05 -5.31
N ASP A 294 -28.42 6.88 -6.32
CA ASP A 294 -27.56 7.99 -6.64
C ASP A 294 -27.53 9.01 -5.50
N SER A 295 -26.33 9.52 -5.21
CA SER A 295 -26.03 10.36 -4.05
C SER A 295 -26.51 11.81 -4.20
N GLY A 296 -27.07 12.16 -5.37
CA GLY A 296 -27.47 13.52 -5.70
C GLY A 296 -26.29 14.40 -6.15
N LYS A 297 -25.12 13.80 -6.39
CA LYS A 297 -23.94 14.40 -6.99
C LYS A 297 -23.43 13.51 -8.11
N CYS A 298 -22.75 14.11 -9.09
CA CYS A 298 -22.11 13.36 -10.17
C CYS A 298 -21.04 12.40 -9.63
N ASP A 299 -21.08 11.13 -10.06
CA ASP A 299 -20.09 10.09 -9.73
C ASP A 299 -19.33 9.67 -11.01
N THR A 300 -18.04 10.03 -11.08
CA THR A 300 -17.17 9.73 -12.22
C THR A 300 -16.91 8.23 -12.38
N SER A 301 -16.94 7.45 -11.29
CA SER A 301 -16.83 6.00 -11.36
C SER A 301 -18.06 5.39 -12.03
N LEU A 302 -19.26 5.93 -11.76
CA LEU A 302 -20.48 5.50 -12.42
C LEU A 302 -20.47 5.87 -13.92
N MET A 303 -20.00 7.07 -14.26
CA MET A 303 -19.82 7.47 -15.66
C MET A 303 -18.90 6.51 -16.41
N MET A 304 -17.74 6.18 -15.82
CA MET A 304 -16.80 5.22 -16.38
C MET A 304 -17.40 3.81 -16.53
N LEU A 305 -18.19 3.36 -15.56
CA LEU A 305 -18.93 2.09 -15.66
C LEU A 305 -19.90 2.08 -16.85
N LEU A 306 -20.69 3.15 -17.02
CA LEU A 306 -21.62 3.26 -18.14
C LEU A 306 -20.90 3.29 -19.49
N ALA A 307 -19.75 3.97 -19.58
CA ALA A 307 -18.90 3.98 -20.76
C ALA A 307 -18.38 2.58 -21.10
N ASN A 308 -17.81 1.87 -20.11
CA ASN A 308 -17.27 0.51 -20.28
C ASN A 308 -18.35 -0.51 -20.70
N LEU A 309 -19.57 -0.36 -20.18
CA LEU A 309 -20.72 -1.19 -20.56
C LEU A 309 -21.40 -0.73 -21.86
N LYS A 310 -20.88 0.32 -22.51
CA LYS A 310 -21.41 0.93 -23.74
C LYS A 310 -22.86 1.39 -23.62
N LYS A 311 -23.27 1.82 -22.43
CA LYS A 311 -24.62 2.33 -22.13
C LYS A 311 -24.68 3.84 -22.43
N PHE A 312 -24.33 4.23 -23.64
CA PHE A 312 -24.10 5.63 -24.02
C PHE A 312 -25.34 6.51 -23.88
N GLU A 313 -26.53 6.01 -24.21
CA GLU A 313 -27.78 6.77 -24.01
C GLU A 313 -28.01 7.08 -22.52
N LEU A 314 -27.70 6.12 -21.64
CA LEU A 314 -27.83 6.30 -20.20
C LEU A 314 -26.74 7.23 -19.65
N LEU A 315 -25.51 7.13 -20.16
CA LEU A 315 -24.40 8.03 -19.83
C LEU A 315 -24.72 9.47 -20.26
N GLU A 316 -25.22 9.68 -21.48
CA GLU A 316 -25.64 10.99 -21.97
C GLU A 316 -26.75 11.58 -21.10
N SER A 317 -27.76 10.79 -20.74
CA SER A 317 -28.79 11.24 -19.81
C SER A 317 -28.23 11.59 -18.43
N TYR A 318 -27.23 10.87 -17.95
CA TYR A 318 -26.58 11.09 -16.66
C TYR A 318 -25.76 12.39 -16.66
N VAL A 319 -24.92 12.59 -17.68
CA VAL A 319 -24.12 13.80 -17.90
C VAL A 319 -25.03 15.03 -17.99
N ASN A 320 -26.09 14.97 -18.79
CA ASN A 320 -27.06 16.06 -18.90
C ASN A 320 -27.78 16.37 -17.57
N HIS A 321 -28.04 15.35 -16.75
CA HIS A 321 -28.67 15.57 -15.44
C HIS A 321 -27.75 16.32 -14.47
N TYR A 322 -26.45 16.01 -14.53
CA TYR A 322 -25.41 16.55 -13.65
C TYR A 322 -24.57 17.66 -14.28
N GLU A 323 -25.04 18.28 -15.37
CA GLU A 323 -24.30 19.30 -16.14
C GLU A 323 -23.67 20.39 -15.25
N ARG A 324 -24.34 20.77 -14.16
CA ARG A 324 -23.87 21.81 -13.23
C ARG A 324 -22.74 21.37 -12.29
N ASP A 325 -22.58 20.06 -12.09
CA ASP A 325 -21.57 19.49 -11.21
C ASP A 325 -20.28 19.19 -11.99
N LEU A 326 -20.36 19.01 -13.31
CA LEU A 326 -19.23 18.64 -14.17
C LEU A 326 -18.02 19.59 -14.10
N PRO A 327 -18.17 20.93 -14.02
CA PRO A 327 -17.02 21.84 -13.88
C PRO A 327 -16.18 21.59 -12.61
N GLY A 328 -16.78 21.01 -11.56
CA GLY A 328 -16.10 20.76 -10.29
C GLY A 328 -15.43 19.40 -10.19
N LEU A 329 -15.44 18.60 -11.26
CA LEU A 329 -14.83 17.27 -11.31
C LEU A 329 -13.39 17.34 -11.81
N ASP A 330 -12.61 16.31 -11.49
CA ASP A 330 -11.23 16.21 -11.93
C ASP A 330 -11.16 16.11 -13.47
N ALA A 331 -10.38 17.00 -14.08
CA ALA A 331 -10.25 17.07 -15.53
C ALA A 331 -9.55 15.84 -16.12
N SER A 332 -8.65 15.18 -15.37
CA SER A 332 -8.00 13.94 -15.78
C SER A 332 -9.01 12.80 -15.87
N GLU A 333 -9.89 12.68 -14.87
CA GLU A 333 -10.97 11.67 -14.86
C GLU A 333 -11.95 11.87 -16.02
N LEU A 334 -12.41 13.11 -16.24
CA LEU A 334 -13.32 13.44 -17.35
C LEU A 334 -12.68 13.19 -18.73
N ASN A 335 -11.39 13.47 -18.88
CA ASN A 335 -10.64 13.14 -20.10
C ASN A 335 -10.55 11.62 -20.30
N ALA A 336 -10.24 10.85 -19.26
CA ALA A 336 -10.19 9.40 -19.34
C ALA A 336 -11.54 8.79 -19.77
N ILE A 337 -12.65 9.30 -19.23
CA ILE A 337 -14.01 8.88 -19.62
C ILE A 337 -14.28 9.24 -21.09
N SER A 338 -13.96 10.47 -21.49
CA SER A 338 -14.15 10.95 -22.86
C SER A 338 -13.37 10.09 -23.87
N ASP A 339 -12.13 9.74 -23.55
CA ASP A 339 -11.27 8.91 -24.40
C ASP A 339 -11.83 7.49 -24.57
N GLU A 340 -12.37 6.89 -23.51
CA GLU A 340 -13.01 5.57 -23.60
C GLU A 340 -14.29 5.62 -24.45
N VAL A 341 -15.13 6.64 -24.26
CA VAL A 341 -16.36 6.86 -25.05
C VAL A 341 -16.03 7.09 -26.54
N GLU A 342 -14.99 7.89 -26.83
CA GLU A 342 -14.52 8.17 -28.18
C GLU A 342 -13.96 6.92 -28.86
N ARG A 343 -13.14 6.14 -28.13
CA ARG A 343 -12.58 4.86 -28.61
C ARG A 343 -13.68 3.85 -28.95
N ALA A 344 -14.79 3.88 -28.23
CA ALA A 344 -15.95 3.04 -28.50
C ALA A 344 -16.87 3.56 -29.61
N GLY A 345 -16.58 4.74 -30.18
CA GLY A 345 -17.24 5.30 -31.37
C GLY A 345 -18.34 6.32 -31.09
N ALA A 346 -18.54 6.74 -29.83
CA ALA A 346 -19.56 7.72 -29.45
C ALA A 346 -18.97 9.15 -29.38
N THR A 347 -18.43 9.63 -30.51
CA THR A 347 -17.63 10.86 -30.60
C THR A 347 -18.36 12.12 -30.09
N GLU A 348 -19.65 12.26 -30.34
CA GLU A 348 -20.41 13.44 -29.88
C GLU A 348 -20.57 13.47 -28.36
N LEU A 349 -20.83 12.32 -27.74
CA LEU A 349 -20.91 12.22 -26.28
C LEU A 349 -19.55 12.48 -25.63
N ALA A 350 -18.47 11.92 -26.20
CA ALA A 350 -17.11 12.19 -25.73
C ALA A 350 -16.78 13.68 -25.80
N LYS A 351 -17.15 14.35 -26.90
CA LYS A 351 -16.97 15.79 -27.06
C LYS A 351 -17.76 16.57 -26.00
N HIS A 352 -19.01 16.19 -25.74
CA HIS A 352 -19.84 16.85 -24.73
C HIS A 352 -19.26 16.73 -23.32
N ILE A 353 -18.70 15.57 -22.95
CA ILE A 353 -18.02 15.41 -21.65
C ILE A 353 -16.76 16.29 -21.60
N ARG A 354 -15.99 16.33 -22.69
CA ARG A 354 -14.75 17.12 -22.80
C ARG A 354 -14.97 18.64 -22.79
N GLU A 355 -16.19 19.13 -23.00
CA GLU A 355 -16.52 20.55 -22.85
C GLU A 355 -16.30 21.06 -21.40
N TRP A 356 -16.27 20.13 -20.43
CA TRP A 356 -16.15 20.43 -19.01
C TRP A 356 -14.73 20.26 -18.45
N THR A 357 -13.74 19.91 -19.27
CA THR A 357 -12.33 19.76 -18.85
C THR A 357 -11.53 21.05 -18.95
N VAL A 358 -12.18 22.19 -19.15
CA VAL A 358 -11.52 23.48 -19.30
C VAL A 358 -11.18 24.00 -17.90
N GLU A 359 -9.89 24.06 -17.57
CA GLU A 359 -9.42 24.82 -16.41
C GLU A 359 -9.99 26.25 -16.51
N GLU A 360 -10.71 26.71 -15.47
CA GLU A 360 -11.03 28.13 -15.38
C GLU A 360 -9.71 28.89 -15.52
N PRO A 361 -9.59 29.86 -16.46
CA PRO A 361 -8.41 30.69 -16.51
C PRO A 361 -8.25 31.34 -15.12
N GLU A 362 -7.08 31.15 -14.50
CA GLU A 362 -6.69 31.89 -13.30
C GLU A 362 -7.16 33.33 -13.45
N ASP A 363 -7.92 33.80 -12.46
CA ASP A 363 -8.54 35.12 -12.41
C ASP A 363 -7.69 36.15 -13.16
N ALA A 364 -8.24 36.66 -14.27
CA ALA A 364 -7.61 37.70 -15.05
C ALA A 364 -7.09 38.79 -14.12
N GLU A 365 -5.79 39.10 -14.20
CA GLU A 365 -5.16 40.16 -13.43
C GLU A 365 -6.08 41.39 -13.41
N PRO A 366 -6.41 41.96 -12.24
CA PRO A 366 -7.25 43.12 -12.18
C PRO A 366 -6.58 44.22 -13.00
N LEU A 367 -7.28 44.70 -14.03
CA LEU A 367 -6.89 45.86 -14.82
C LEU A 367 -6.54 47.01 -13.85
N ASP A 368 -5.26 47.40 -13.84
CA ASP A 368 -4.75 48.56 -13.12
C ASP A 368 -5.37 49.81 -13.77
N ASP A 369 -6.56 50.18 -13.32
CA ASP A 369 -7.16 51.48 -13.61
C ASP A 369 -6.37 52.55 -12.82
N ARG A 370 -5.24 52.98 -13.40
CA ARG A 370 -4.60 54.26 -13.09
C ARG A 370 -4.70 55.18 -14.29
N GLU A 371 -5.75 56.01 -14.28
CA GLU A 371 -5.69 57.36 -14.86
C GLU A 371 -5.10 58.35 -13.86
#